data_AF-A0AAV6FGB5-F1
#
_entry.id   AF-A0AAV6FGB5-F1
#
_cell.length_a   1.000
_cell.length_b   1.000
_cell.length_c   1.000
_cell.angle_alpha   90.00
_cell.angle_beta   90.00
_cell.angle_gamma   90.00
#
_symmetry.space_group_name_H-M   'P 1'
#
loop_
_entity.id
_entity.type
_entity.pdbx_description
1 polymer ?
#
loop_
_entity_poly.entity_id
_entity_poly.type
_entity_poly.pdbx_seq_one_letter_code
_entity_poly.pdbx_strand_id
1 'polypeptide(L)'
;MRDILYLAALHYNEDAAQDQATLSSGDPLYRIHYPKYRKGECRVKPIKTKTTFRYVEDLMGFIMGKVFVDQEAYREELLKISIPPDLSSEFEHPEKEEVIANYVSRFNPGEAV
;
A
#
# COMPACT_ATOMS: atom_id res chain seq x y z
N MET A 1 6.82 -23.28 9.70
CA MET A 1 7.68 -22.61 8.69
C MET A 1 7.17 -22.75 7.24
N ARG A 2 6.08 -23.51 6.98
CA ARG A 2 5.47 -23.60 5.64
C ARG A 2 4.35 -22.57 5.42
N ASP A 3 3.70 -22.14 6.50
CA ASP A 3 2.51 -21.28 6.43
C ASP A 3 2.84 -19.87 5.91
N ILE A 4 3.99 -19.32 6.31
CA ILE A 4 4.50 -18.04 5.81
C ILE A 4 4.81 -18.11 4.30
N LEU A 5 5.26 -19.27 3.80
CA LEU A 5 5.58 -19.45 2.38
C LEU A 5 4.30 -19.43 1.52
N TYR A 6 3.22 -20.06 2.00
CA TYR A 6 1.93 -20.00 1.32
C TYR A 6 1.32 -18.60 1.34
N LEU A 7 1.42 -17.90 2.47
CA LEU A 7 0.96 -16.51 2.57
C LEU A 7 1.74 -15.59 1.61
N ALA A 8 3.07 -15.76 1.55
CA ALA A 8 3.91 -15.02 0.61
C ALA A 8 3.54 -15.32 -0.85
N ALA A 9 3.21 -16.57 -1.18
CA ALA A 9 2.74 -16.93 -2.52
C ALA A 9 1.39 -16.28 -2.86
N LEU A 10 0.44 -16.23 -1.93
CA LEU A 10 -0.85 -15.55 -2.12
C LEU A 10 -0.66 -14.04 -2.34
N HIS A 11 0.17 -13.40 -1.51
CA HIS A 11 0.53 -11.98 -1.70
C HIS A 11 1.16 -11.73 -3.07
N TYR A 12 2.17 -12.53 -3.43
CA TYR A 12 2.86 -12.39 -4.72
C TYR A 12 1.90 -12.58 -5.90
N ASN A 13 1.00 -13.57 -5.82
CA ASN A 13 0.05 -13.85 -6.89
C ASN A 13 -0.93 -12.69 -7.10
N GLU A 14 -1.44 -12.07 -6.03
CA GLU A 14 -2.32 -10.91 -6.16
C GLU A 14 -1.57 -9.71 -6.77
N ASP A 15 -0.36 -9.41 -6.30
CA ASP A 15 0.43 -8.28 -6.81
C ASP A 15 0.94 -8.48 -8.25
N ALA A 16 1.24 -9.74 -8.62
CA ALA A 16 1.67 -10.10 -9.98
C ALA A 16 0.51 -10.05 -10.97
N ALA A 17 -0.70 -10.40 -10.54
CA ALA A 17 -1.91 -10.41 -11.37
C ALA A 17 -2.55 -9.03 -11.57
N GLN A 18 -1.97 -7.95 -11.03
CA GLN A 18 -2.51 -6.60 -11.21
C GLN A 18 -2.49 -6.16 -12.67
N ASP A 19 -3.69 -5.88 -13.17
CA ASP A 19 -3.90 -5.26 -14.46
C ASP A 19 -3.39 -3.82 -14.51
N GLN A 20 -3.18 -3.33 -15.72
CA GLN A 20 -2.93 -1.92 -15.95
C GLN A 20 -4.20 -1.11 -15.64
N ALA A 21 -4.05 -0.04 -14.86
CA ALA A 21 -5.13 0.88 -14.56
C ALA A 21 -5.58 1.61 -15.82
N THR A 22 -6.89 1.90 -15.91
CA THR A 22 -7.50 2.62 -17.03
C THR A 22 -8.25 3.85 -16.55
N LEU A 23 -8.39 4.84 -17.43
CA LEU A 23 -9.34 5.95 -17.25
C LEU A 23 -10.78 5.44 -17.33
N SER A 24 -11.75 6.29 -16.95
CA SER A 24 -13.18 6.00 -17.14
C SER A 24 -13.56 5.79 -18.61
N SER A 25 -12.77 6.32 -19.55
CA SER A 25 -12.88 6.06 -20.99
C SER A 25 -12.38 4.68 -21.43
N GLY A 26 -11.69 3.95 -20.56
CA GLY A 26 -11.03 2.67 -20.87
C GLY A 26 -9.57 2.81 -21.33
N ASP A 27 -9.05 4.04 -21.47
CA ASP A 27 -7.68 4.25 -21.93
C ASP A 27 -6.64 3.86 -20.86
N PRO A 28 -5.56 3.14 -21.21
CA PRO A 28 -4.54 2.70 -20.28
C PRO A 28 -3.75 3.87 -19.67
N LEU A 29 -3.56 3.84 -18.35
CA LEU A 29 -2.82 4.84 -17.60
C LEU A 29 -1.33 4.52 -17.55
N TYR A 30 -0.52 5.57 -17.73
CA TYR A 30 0.92 5.49 -17.69
C TYR A 30 1.52 6.62 -16.85
N ARG A 31 2.70 6.39 -16.27
CA ARG A 31 3.52 7.43 -15.66
C ARG A 31 4.84 7.60 -16.41
N ILE A 32 5.28 8.84 -16.52
CA ILE A 32 6.62 9.16 -17.01
C ILE A 32 7.63 8.94 -15.88
N HIS A 33 8.71 8.23 -16.19
CA HIS A 33 9.77 7.88 -15.26
C HIS A 33 11.12 8.33 -15.82
N TYR A 34 11.86 9.10 -15.03
CA TYR A 34 13.19 9.62 -15.38
C TYR A 34 14.27 8.89 -14.57
N PRO A 35 14.81 7.76 -15.08
CA PRO A 35 15.87 7.06 -14.38
C PRO A 35 17.15 7.90 -14.34
N LYS A 36 17.71 8.09 -13.14
CA LYS A 36 18.93 8.90 -12.90
C LYS A 36 20.10 8.53 -13.82
N TYR A 37 20.28 7.24 -14.13
CA TYR A 37 21.39 6.76 -14.97
C TYR A 37 21.29 7.17 -16.44
N ARG A 38 20.11 7.62 -16.92
CA ARG A 38 19.89 7.99 -18.32
C ARG A 38 19.97 9.50 -18.60
N LYS A 39 20.52 10.29 -17.68
CA LYS A 39 20.88 11.70 -17.91
C LYS A 39 19.80 12.54 -18.62
N GLY A 40 18.54 12.40 -18.18
CA GLY A 40 17.41 13.17 -18.72
C GLY A 40 16.50 12.42 -19.69
N GLU A 41 16.87 11.23 -20.19
CA GLU A 41 15.92 10.41 -20.96
C GLU A 41 14.78 9.90 -20.07
N CYS A 42 13.56 9.95 -20.61
CA CYS A 42 12.38 9.43 -19.94
C CYS A 42 11.95 8.06 -20.48
N ARG A 43 11.24 7.30 -19.65
CA ARG A 43 10.53 6.09 -20.04
C ARG A 43 9.12 6.11 -19.50
N VAL A 44 8.22 5.51 -20.24
CA VAL A 44 6.83 5.31 -19.82
C VAL A 44 6.75 3.99 -19.04
N LYS A 45 6.06 3.99 -17.89
CA LYS A 45 5.73 2.76 -17.14
C LYS A 45 4.21 2.67 -16.97
N PRO A 46 3.60 1.48 -17.14
CA PRO A 46 2.19 1.30 -16.86
C PRO A 46 1.91 1.58 -15.37
N ILE A 47 0.80 2.25 -15.09
CA ILE A 47 0.29 2.37 -13.73
C ILE A 47 -0.56 1.12 -13.50
N LYS A 48 -0.23 0.34 -12.46
CA LYS A 48 -1.02 -0.83 -12.06
C LYS A 48 -2.23 -0.41 -11.22
N THR A 49 -3.26 -1.23 -11.24
CA THR A 49 -4.38 -1.09 -10.30
C THR A 49 -3.90 -1.28 -8.85
N LYS A 50 -4.68 -0.73 -7.90
CA LYS A 50 -4.35 -0.82 -6.48
C LYS A 50 -4.52 -2.26 -5.99
N THR A 51 -3.57 -2.79 -5.21
CA THR A 51 -3.74 -4.08 -4.51
C THR A 51 -4.98 -4.03 -3.62
N THR A 52 -5.79 -5.08 -3.64
CA THR A 52 -7.02 -5.16 -2.84
C THR A 52 -6.86 -5.97 -1.56
N PHE A 53 -5.83 -6.82 -1.47
CA PHE A 53 -5.60 -7.79 -0.40
C PHE A 53 -6.77 -8.75 -0.18
N ARG A 54 -7.55 -9.02 -1.25
CA ARG A 54 -8.81 -9.79 -1.16
C ARG A 54 -8.61 -11.21 -0.67
N TYR A 55 -7.46 -11.82 -0.95
CA TYR A 55 -7.18 -13.17 -0.45
C TYR A 55 -7.19 -13.23 1.09
N VAL A 56 -6.88 -12.11 1.79
CA VAL A 56 -6.94 -12.03 3.25
C VAL A 56 -8.39 -12.13 3.73
N GLU A 57 -9.28 -11.38 3.09
CA GLU A 57 -10.72 -11.43 3.41
C GLU A 57 -11.30 -12.83 3.15
N ASP A 58 -10.96 -13.42 2.01
CA ASP A 58 -11.39 -14.78 1.63
C ASP A 58 -10.86 -15.83 2.62
N LEU A 59 -9.58 -15.72 3.02
CA LEU A 59 -8.96 -16.63 3.98
C LEU A 59 -9.59 -16.49 5.37
N MET A 60 -9.81 -15.26 5.83
CA MET A 60 -10.45 -15.00 7.12
C MET A 60 -11.88 -15.52 7.14
N GLY A 61 -12.66 -15.28 6.08
CA GLY A 61 -14.01 -15.82 5.94
C GLY A 61 -14.02 -17.35 5.95
N PHE A 62 -13.08 -17.98 5.22
CA PHE A 62 -12.94 -19.44 5.21
C PHE A 62 -12.63 -20.00 6.59
N ILE A 63 -11.64 -19.45 7.30
CA ILE A 63 -11.25 -19.91 8.63
C ILE A 63 -12.43 -19.76 9.61
N MET A 64 -13.06 -18.58 9.62
CA MET A 64 -14.24 -18.31 10.46
C MET A 64 -15.38 -19.31 10.23
N GLY A 65 -15.68 -19.64 8.97
CA GLY A 65 -16.79 -20.53 8.62
C GLY A 65 -16.49 -22.03 8.71
N LYS A 66 -15.20 -22.44 8.69
CA LYS A 66 -14.82 -23.87 8.60
C LYS A 66 -14.06 -24.39 9.81
N VAL A 67 -13.34 -23.53 10.52
CA VAL A 67 -12.42 -23.94 11.59
C VAL A 67 -13.03 -23.66 12.97
N PHE A 68 -13.74 -22.55 13.11
CA PHE A 68 -14.35 -22.18 14.38
C PHE A 68 -15.74 -22.78 14.53
N VAL A 69 -15.96 -23.50 15.64
CA VAL A 69 -17.27 -24.08 16.00
C VAL A 69 -18.17 -23.02 16.63
N ASP A 70 -17.60 -22.11 17.42
CA ASP A 70 -18.25 -20.95 17.99
C ASP A 70 -17.54 -19.68 17.52
N GLN A 71 -18.09 -19.05 16.49
CA GLN A 71 -17.53 -17.86 15.87
C GLN A 71 -17.63 -16.63 16.79
N GLU A 72 -18.63 -16.57 17.66
CA GLU A 72 -18.93 -15.38 18.43
C GLU A 72 -18.02 -15.28 19.66
N ALA A 73 -17.74 -16.41 20.33
CA ALA A 73 -16.74 -16.46 21.39
C ALA A 73 -15.34 -16.01 20.90
N TYR A 74 -14.95 -16.41 19.69
CA TYR A 74 -13.67 -15.99 19.09
C TYR A 74 -13.65 -14.49 18.77
N ARG A 75 -14.75 -13.93 18.24
CA ARG A 75 -14.87 -12.48 17.98
C ARG A 75 -14.78 -11.66 19.26
N GLU A 76 -15.45 -12.10 20.32
CA GLU A 76 -15.38 -11.44 21.62
C GLU A 76 -13.96 -11.44 22.18
N GLU A 77 -13.18 -12.50 21.99
CA GLU A 77 -11.77 -12.52 22.38
C GLU A 77 -10.91 -11.59 21.53
N LEU A 78 -11.11 -11.54 20.20
CA LEU A 78 -10.39 -10.61 19.33
C LEU A 78 -10.63 -9.15 19.71
N LEU A 79 -11.86 -8.79 20.08
CA LEU A 79 -12.20 -7.42 20.51
C LEU A 79 -11.50 -7.01 21.82
N LYS A 80 -11.01 -7.97 22.61
CA LYS A 80 -10.22 -7.68 23.83
C LYS A 80 -8.77 -7.32 23.50
N ILE A 81 -8.28 -7.60 22.28
CA ILE A 81 -6.93 -7.25 21.86
C ILE A 81 -6.87 -5.74 21.62
N SER A 82 -6.15 -5.03 22.49
CA SER A 82 -5.86 -3.61 22.29
C SER A 82 -4.98 -3.43 21.05
N ILE A 83 -5.46 -2.64 20.09
CA ILE A 83 -4.63 -2.24 18.95
C ILE A 83 -3.60 -1.23 19.48
N PRO A 84 -2.29 -1.52 19.37
CA PRO A 84 -1.29 -0.55 19.77
C PRO A 84 -1.43 0.70 18.88
N PRO A 85 -1.19 1.91 19.43
CA PRO A 85 -1.12 3.11 18.60
C PRO A 85 -0.04 2.92 17.53
N ASP A 86 -0.21 3.61 16.41
CA ASP A 86 0.84 3.70 15.41
C ASP A 86 2.10 4.31 16.03
N LEU A 87 3.27 3.83 15.62
CA LEU A 87 4.55 4.33 16.14
C LEU A 87 4.68 5.85 15.96
N SER A 88 4.11 6.40 14.87
CA SER A 88 4.11 7.83 14.59
C SER A 88 3.32 8.66 15.60
N SER A 89 2.27 8.11 16.23
CA SER A 89 1.47 8.82 17.24
C SER A 89 2.29 9.27 18.46
N GLU A 90 3.48 8.69 18.69
CA GLU A 90 4.39 9.11 19.76
C GLU A 90 5.22 10.36 19.41
N PHE A 91 5.17 10.83 18.15
CA PHE A 91 5.98 11.95 17.67
C PHE A 91 5.12 13.17 17.33
N GLU A 92 5.70 14.37 17.50
CA GLU A 92 5.10 15.59 16.98
C GLU A 92 5.09 15.58 15.45
N HIS A 93 3.92 15.86 14.89
CA HIS A 93 3.74 15.98 13.45
C HIS A 93 3.78 17.46 13.07
N PRO A 94 4.77 17.89 12.26
CA PRO A 94 4.82 19.26 11.76
C PRO A 94 3.58 19.56 10.91
N GLU A 95 3.18 20.83 10.90
CA GLU A 95 2.06 21.28 10.09
C GLU A 95 2.33 21.06 8.60
N LYS A 96 1.27 20.74 7.85
CA LYS A 96 1.39 20.37 6.44
C LYS A 96 2.08 21.46 5.63
N GLU A 97 1.75 22.72 5.91
CA GLU A 97 2.31 23.90 5.26
C GLU A 97 3.82 24.01 5.50
N GLU A 98 4.27 23.71 6.72
CA GLU A 98 5.69 23.71 7.09
C GLU A 98 6.45 22.61 6.35
N VAL A 99 5.89 21.40 6.27
CA VAL A 99 6.48 20.27 5.53
C VAL A 99 6.62 20.61 4.05
N ILE A 100 5.60 21.24 3.45
CA ILE A 100 5.65 21.68 2.05
C ILE A 100 6.71 22.75 1.84
N ALA A 101 6.78 23.78 2.70
CA ALA A 101 7.77 24.85 2.60
C ALA A 101 9.20 24.31 2.72
N ASN A 102 9.45 23.43 3.69
CA ASN A 102 10.74 22.76 3.87
C ASN A 102 11.12 21.89 2.67
N TYR A 103 10.18 21.17 2.07
CA TYR A 103 10.41 20.39 0.86
C TYR A 103 10.82 21.29 -0.32
N VAL A 104 10.03 22.33 -0.61
CA VAL A 104 10.29 23.25 -1.73
C VAL A 104 11.64 23.97 -1.54
N SER A 105 11.94 24.46 -0.33
CA SER A 105 13.21 25.11 -0.01
C SER A 105 14.42 24.19 -0.22
N ARG A 106 14.33 22.93 0.25
CA ARG A 106 15.41 21.95 0.10
C ARG A 106 15.72 21.59 -1.36
N PHE A 107 14.71 21.59 -2.22
CA PHE A 107 14.87 21.19 -3.62
C PHE A 107 15.04 22.37 -4.60
N ASN A 108 14.78 23.61 -4.16
CA ASN A 108 15.03 24.84 -4.91
C ASN A 108 15.93 25.82 -4.14
N PRO A 109 17.23 25.54 -3.91
CA PRO A 109 18.16 26.51 -3.39
C PRO A 109 18.60 27.48 -4.52
N GLY A 110 17.72 28.41 -4.90
CA GLY A 110 18.07 29.57 -5.74
C GLY A 110 17.25 29.75 -7.01
N GLU A 111 16.20 30.57 -6.95
CA GLU A 111 16.10 31.70 -7.87
C GLU A 111 16.49 32.94 -7.06
N ALA A 112 17.79 33.21 -6.98
CA ALA A 112 18.25 34.55 -6.65
C ALA A 112 18.01 35.40 -7.90
N VAL A 113 17.04 36.32 -7.81
CA VAL A 113 16.96 37.49 -8.69
C VAL A 113 17.58 38.66 -7.97
#